data_AF-A0A920KXP5-F1
#
_entry.id   AF-A0A920KXP5-F1
#
_cell.length_a   1.000
_cell.length_b   1.000
_cell.length_c   1.000
_cell.angle_alpha   90.00
_cell.angle_beta   90.00
_cell.angle_gamma   90.00
#
_symmetry.space_group_name_H-M   'P 1'
#
loop_
_entity.id
_entity.type
_entity.pdbx_description
1 polymer ?
#
loop_
_entity_poly.entity_id
_entity_poly.type
_entity_poly.pdbx_seq_one_letter_code
_entity_poly.pdbx_strand_id
1 'polypeptide(L)'
;MVENREITKRAVPELFRNYSILPVDDYPLKLYEMLAALSPRAAKRPNIVVLTPGIYNSAYFEHAFCPGMGAELVEGTDLTVGDDDCVYMRTVDGPVRVDVIYRRIDEDFMDPEAFRPDSVLGVPGLMRAWRSGKVAIANAPGSGVADDKVIYAFVPEMIRYYLNEKPLLENVPTICVCATAIGTTC
;
A
#
# COMPACT_ATOMS: atom_id res chain seq x y z
N MET A 1 2.15 12.84 -9.78
CA MET A 1 1.01 13.25 -10.67
C MET A 1 0.37 14.54 -10.17
N VAL A 2 0.20 14.70 -8.86
CA VAL A 2 -0.26 15.93 -8.22
C VAL A 2 0.71 17.09 -8.50
N GLU A 3 2.01 16.84 -8.48
CA GLU A 3 3.07 17.81 -8.76
C GLU A 3 3.02 18.28 -10.21
N ASN A 4 2.83 17.36 -11.15
CA ASN A 4 2.64 17.71 -12.57
C ASN A 4 1.43 18.63 -12.74
N ARG A 5 0.34 18.39 -12.00
CA ARG A 5 -0.85 19.26 -12.04
C ARG A 5 -0.52 20.65 -11.50
N GLU A 6 0.17 20.74 -10.38
CA GLU A 6 0.56 22.01 -9.77
C GLU A 6 1.53 22.82 -10.65
N ILE A 7 2.51 22.16 -11.26
CA ILE A 7 3.42 22.78 -12.22
C ILE A 7 2.66 23.27 -13.45
N THR A 8 1.75 22.45 -14.01
CA THR A 8 0.96 22.83 -15.19
C THR A 8 0.07 24.05 -14.90
N LYS A 9 -0.56 24.11 -13.72
CA LYS A 9 -1.34 25.28 -13.27
C LYS A 9 -0.49 26.56 -13.24
N ARG A 10 0.77 26.46 -12.81
CA ARG A 10 1.70 27.59 -12.73
C ARG A 10 2.27 27.98 -14.09
N ALA A 11 2.60 27.00 -14.93
CA ALA A 11 3.24 27.22 -16.22
C ALA A 11 2.27 27.67 -17.32
N VAL A 12 1.02 27.17 -17.29
CA VAL A 12 0.00 27.42 -18.33
C VAL A 12 -1.36 27.75 -17.69
N PRO A 13 -1.47 28.85 -16.93
CA PRO A 13 -2.69 29.17 -16.19
C PRO A 13 -3.91 29.45 -17.09
N GLU A 14 -3.71 29.91 -18.32
CA GLU A 14 -4.77 30.07 -19.33
C GLU A 14 -5.51 28.77 -19.65
N LEU A 15 -4.86 27.61 -19.60
CA LEU A 15 -5.52 26.32 -19.82
C LEU A 15 -6.59 26.06 -18.75
N PHE A 16 -6.29 26.42 -17.50
CA PHE A 16 -7.20 26.24 -16.36
C PHE A 16 -8.30 27.31 -16.28
N ARG A 17 -8.13 28.45 -16.96
CA ARG A 17 -9.19 29.45 -17.11
C ARG A 17 -10.22 29.05 -18.16
N ASN A 18 -9.77 28.39 -19.23
CA ASN A 18 -10.60 28.07 -20.39
C ASN A 18 -11.26 26.69 -20.31
N TYR A 19 -10.75 25.80 -19.45
CA TYR A 19 -11.28 24.45 -19.28
C TYR A 19 -11.60 24.14 -17.82
N SER A 20 -12.73 23.48 -17.59
CA SER A 20 -13.11 22.96 -16.26
C SER A 20 -12.39 21.64 -16.00
N ILE A 21 -11.17 21.74 -15.44
CA ILE A 21 -10.33 20.58 -15.12
C ILE A 21 -10.62 20.11 -13.69
N LEU A 22 -10.92 18.82 -13.50
CA LEU A 22 -11.20 18.25 -12.18
C LEU A 22 -9.95 18.30 -11.27
N PRO A 23 -10.11 18.63 -9.97
CA PRO A 23 -9.03 18.61 -8.99
C PRO A 23 -8.49 17.18 -8.76
N VAL A 24 -7.26 17.09 -8.27
CA VAL A 24 -6.57 15.82 -7.95
C VAL A 24 -5.81 15.88 -6.61
N ASP A 25 -5.89 17.02 -5.94
CA ASP A 25 -5.24 17.36 -4.68
C ASP A 25 -5.91 16.74 -3.45
N ASP A 26 -7.10 16.16 -3.61
CA ASP A 26 -7.84 15.45 -2.56
C ASP A 26 -7.43 13.98 -2.40
N TYR A 27 -6.59 13.45 -3.30
CA TYR A 27 -6.08 12.08 -3.25
C TYR A 27 -5.44 11.70 -1.89
N PRO A 28 -4.55 12.53 -1.30
CA PRO A 28 -3.93 12.23 -0.01
C PRO A 28 -4.95 12.05 1.13
N LEU A 29 -6.00 12.89 1.15
CA LEU A 29 -7.07 12.80 2.13
C LEU A 29 -7.90 11.51 1.94
N LYS A 30 -8.28 11.19 0.70
CA LYS A 30 -9.00 9.95 0.38
C LYS A 30 -8.21 8.69 0.76
N LEU A 31 -6.89 8.73 0.54
CA LEU A 31 -5.99 7.66 0.97
C LEU A 31 -5.99 7.52 2.49
N TYR A 32 -5.88 8.62 3.23
CA TYR A 32 -5.97 8.60 4.69
C TYR A 32 -7.31 8.03 5.18
N GLU A 33 -8.44 8.46 4.61
CA GLU A 33 -9.77 7.96 4.96
C GLU A 33 -9.90 6.46 4.73
N MET A 34 -9.38 5.95 3.61
CA MET A 34 -9.33 4.51 3.31
C MET A 34 -8.48 3.76 4.34
N LEU A 35 -7.27 4.26 4.63
CA LEU A 35 -6.39 3.64 5.62
C LEU A 35 -7.03 3.65 7.02
N ALA A 36 -7.67 4.76 7.41
CA ALA A 36 -8.36 4.88 8.69
C ALA A 36 -9.51 3.86 8.80
N ALA A 37 -10.23 3.59 7.71
CA ALA A 37 -11.30 2.59 7.66
C ALA A 37 -10.79 1.14 7.83
N LEU A 38 -9.51 0.88 7.60
CA LEU A 38 -8.89 -0.44 7.84
C LEU A 38 -8.55 -0.69 9.32
N SER A 39 -8.65 0.32 10.18
CA SER A 39 -8.27 0.18 11.58
C SER A 39 -9.06 -0.95 12.26
N PRO A 40 -8.38 -1.89 12.95
CA PRO A 40 -9.07 -2.94 13.71
C PRO A 40 -9.73 -2.40 14.99
N ARG A 41 -9.51 -1.13 15.34
CA ARG A 41 -10.07 -0.48 16.53
C ARG A 41 -11.09 0.58 16.11
N ALA A 42 -12.17 0.70 16.88
CA ALA A 42 -13.14 1.80 16.76
C ALA A 42 -12.60 3.10 17.37
N ALA A 43 -11.41 3.54 16.94
CA ALA A 43 -10.80 4.78 17.39
C ALA A 43 -11.24 5.94 16.48
N LYS A 44 -11.59 7.09 17.07
CA LYS A 44 -11.98 8.28 16.31
C LYS A 44 -10.84 8.85 15.44
N ARG A 45 -9.59 8.58 15.84
CA ARG A 45 -8.37 8.90 15.10
C ARG A 45 -7.40 7.72 15.25
N PRO A 46 -7.36 6.78 14.29
CA PRO A 46 -6.40 5.70 14.32
C PRO A 46 -4.99 6.25 14.10
N ASN A 47 -4.00 5.61 14.73
CA ASN A 47 -2.61 5.92 14.49
C ASN A 47 -2.12 5.17 13.24
N ILE A 48 -1.89 5.93 12.18
CA ILE A 48 -1.50 5.43 10.86
C ILE A 48 -0.04 5.78 10.63
N VAL A 49 0.75 4.79 10.20
CA VAL A 49 2.17 4.98 9.89
C VAL A 49 2.47 4.52 8.48
N VAL A 50 3.48 5.13 7.86
CA VAL A 50 4.03 4.73 6.56
C VAL A 50 5.38 4.08 6.79
N LEU A 51 5.46 2.77 6.56
CA LEU A 51 6.68 2.01 6.74
C LEU A 51 7.54 2.12 5.48
N THR A 52 8.69 2.78 5.60
CA THR A 52 9.62 3.04 4.49
C THR A 52 10.92 2.23 4.66
N PRO A 53 11.56 1.78 3.57
CA PRO A 53 12.89 1.17 3.63
C PRO A 53 14.03 2.20 3.81
N GLY A 54 13.69 3.48 3.96
CA GLY A 54 14.64 4.57 4.18
C GLY A 54 15.07 5.31 2.92
N ILE A 55 16.00 6.25 3.09
CA ILE A 55 16.41 7.27 2.10
C ILE A 55 17.05 6.71 0.82
N TYR A 56 17.55 5.48 0.86
CA TYR A 56 18.22 4.85 -0.29
C TYR A 56 17.23 4.24 -1.28
N ASN A 57 15.93 4.34 -1.03
CA ASN A 57 14.90 3.92 -1.97
C ASN A 57 14.53 5.05 -2.93
N SER A 58 14.43 4.73 -4.22
CA SER A 58 14.11 5.70 -5.28
C SER A 58 12.75 6.38 -5.10
N ALA A 59 11.80 5.72 -4.45
CA ALA A 59 10.47 6.26 -4.17
C ALA A 59 10.36 6.97 -2.81
N TYR A 60 11.47 7.13 -2.06
CA TYR A 60 11.44 7.76 -0.73
C TYR A 60 10.82 9.16 -0.75
N PHE A 61 11.04 9.92 -1.82
CA PHE A 61 10.41 11.24 -1.99
C PHE A 61 8.88 11.17 -1.93
N GLU A 62 8.27 10.16 -2.54
CA GLU A 62 6.82 9.96 -2.48
C GLU A 62 6.37 9.52 -1.07
N HIS A 63 7.20 8.75 -0.36
CA HIS A 63 6.90 8.32 1.01
C HIS A 63 6.91 9.51 1.97
N ALA A 64 7.88 10.40 1.81
CA ALA A 64 8.04 11.63 2.60
C ALA A 64 6.99 12.70 2.29
N PHE A 65 6.22 12.57 1.22
CA PHE A 65 5.05 13.41 0.93
C PHE A 65 3.79 12.96 1.70
N CYS A 66 3.76 11.69 2.13
CA CYS A 66 2.63 11.09 2.84
C CYS A 66 2.32 11.71 4.23
N PRO A 67 3.30 12.21 5.02
CA PRO A 67 3.03 12.93 6.27
C PRO A 67 2.11 14.14 6.17
N GLY A 68 1.97 14.76 4.98
CA GLY A 68 0.95 15.79 4.74
C GLY A 68 -0.49 15.29 4.95
N MET A 69 -0.70 13.98 5.05
CA MET A 69 -1.98 13.30 5.29
C MET A 69 -2.27 13.03 6.77
N GLY A 70 -1.31 13.27 7.68
CA GLY A 70 -1.45 12.92 9.10
C GLY A 70 -1.07 11.47 9.43
N ALA A 71 -0.25 10.84 8.60
CA ALA A 71 0.41 9.56 8.90
C ALA A 71 1.89 9.78 9.20
N GLU A 72 2.44 9.10 10.20
CA GLU A 72 3.85 9.24 10.56
C GLU A 72 4.74 8.41 9.63
N LEU A 73 5.86 8.96 9.16
CA LEU A 73 6.85 8.20 8.38
C LEU A 73 7.78 7.48 9.35
N VAL A 74 7.88 6.15 9.24
CA VAL A 74 8.64 5.31 10.16
C VAL A 74 9.51 4.30 9.41
N GLU A 75 10.66 3.97 9.98
CA GLU A 75 11.50 2.85 9.55
C GLU A 75 11.25 1.63 10.45
N GLY A 76 11.70 0.45 10.03
CA GLY A 76 11.53 -0.79 10.81
C GLY A 76 12.07 -0.68 12.25
N THR A 77 13.15 0.08 12.45
CA THR A 77 13.77 0.32 13.75
C THR A 77 12.94 1.17 14.71
N ASP A 78 11.99 1.95 14.18
CA ASP A 78 11.10 2.80 14.97
C ASP A 78 9.89 2.03 15.50
N LEU A 79 9.64 0.84 14.95
CA LEU A 79 8.53 -0.02 15.32
C LEU A 79 9.01 -1.23 16.12
N THR A 80 8.18 -1.66 17.08
CA THR A 80 8.42 -2.86 17.90
C THR A 80 7.11 -3.58 18.13
N VAL A 81 7.13 -4.91 18.12
CA VAL A 81 5.98 -5.73 18.52
C VAL A 81 6.12 -6.09 19.99
N GLY A 82 5.11 -5.78 20.79
CA GLY A 82 5.06 -6.13 22.21
C GLY A 82 4.66 -7.59 22.45
N ASP A 83 4.79 -8.05 23.70
CA ASP A 83 4.38 -9.40 24.12
C ASP A 83 2.86 -9.65 23.96
N ASP A 84 2.08 -8.59 23.83
CA ASP A 84 0.63 -8.61 23.58
C ASP A 84 0.26 -8.68 22.08
N ASP A 85 1.26 -8.93 21.22
CA ASP A 85 1.17 -8.93 19.76
C ASP A 85 0.63 -7.60 19.18
N CYS A 86 0.75 -6.49 19.91
CA CYS A 86 0.46 -5.16 19.40
C CYS A 86 1.73 -4.50 18.83
N VAL A 87 1.55 -3.71 17.77
CA VAL A 87 2.66 -2.91 17.19
C VAL A 87 2.71 -1.56 17.88
N TYR A 88 3.91 -1.17 18.28
CA TYR A 88 4.20 0.11 18.94
C TYR A 88 5.25 0.88 18.14
N MET A 89 5.04 2.18 18.02
CA MET A 89 6.00 3.15 17.50
C MET A 89 6.73 3.79 18.67
N ARG A 90 8.06 3.86 18.59
CA ARG A 90 8.91 4.49 19.59
C ARG A 90 8.81 6.01 19.46
N THR A 91 8.39 6.68 20.52
CA THR A 91 8.38 8.15 20.61
C THR A 91 9.13 8.61 21.85
N VAL A 92 9.46 9.91 21.91
CA VAL A 92 10.15 10.51 23.06
C VAL A 92 9.32 10.38 24.35
N ASP A 93 8.00 10.49 24.23
CA ASP A 93 7.06 10.41 25.37
C ASP A 93 6.66 8.98 25.73
N GLY A 94 7.18 7.99 24.99
CA GLY A 94 6.92 6.56 25.22
C GLY A 94 6.40 5.83 23.98
N PRO A 95 6.15 4.51 24.07
CA PRO A 95 5.63 3.73 22.97
C PRO A 95 4.16 4.11 22.67
N VAL A 96 3.87 4.45 21.42
CA VAL A 96 2.51 4.74 20.94
C VAL A 96 2.04 3.59 20.07
N ARG A 97 0.88 3.02 20.39
CA ARG A 97 0.32 1.91 19.61
C ARG A 97 -0.05 2.35 18.20
N VAL A 98 0.30 1.51 17.22
CA VAL A 98 -0.02 1.68 15.80
C VAL A 98 -1.24 0.84 15.44
N ASP A 99 -2.12 1.41 14.61
CA ASP A 99 -3.34 0.76 14.14
C ASP A 99 -3.23 0.23 12.72
N VAL A 100 -2.63 1.04 11.85
CA VAL A 100 -2.57 0.79 10.41
C VAL A 100 -1.17 1.13 9.91
N ILE A 101 -0.59 0.19 9.17
CA ILE A 101 0.72 0.35 8.55
C ILE A 101 0.50 0.39 7.03
N TYR A 102 0.75 1.54 6.43
CA TYR A 102 0.89 1.66 4.99
C TYR A 102 2.33 1.26 4.61
N ARG A 103 2.50 0.02 4.16
CA ARG A 103 3.82 -0.51 3.81
C ARG A 103 4.27 0.00 2.44
N ARG A 104 5.52 0.46 2.40
CA ARG A 104 6.26 0.79 1.17
C ARG A 104 7.55 -0.03 1.08
N ILE A 105 7.52 -1.22 1.67
CA ILE A 105 8.56 -2.23 1.63
C ILE A 105 8.00 -3.52 1.01
N ASP A 106 8.89 -4.28 0.37
CA ASP A 106 8.58 -5.59 -0.16
C ASP A 106 8.27 -6.59 0.97
N GLU A 107 7.41 -7.56 0.68
CA GLU A 107 6.90 -8.51 1.66
C GLU A 107 8.02 -9.35 2.31
N ASP A 108 8.99 -9.79 1.50
CA ASP A 108 10.13 -10.59 1.95
C ASP A 108 10.96 -9.91 3.04
N PHE A 109 10.95 -8.57 3.08
CA PHE A 109 11.76 -7.78 4.02
C PHE A 109 10.95 -7.31 5.23
N MET A 110 9.65 -7.58 5.30
CA MET A 110 8.76 -6.96 6.27
C MET A 110 8.82 -7.56 7.67
N ASP A 111 9.10 -8.87 7.79
CA ASP A 111 9.19 -9.56 9.08
C ASP A 111 10.28 -10.64 9.03
N PRO A 112 11.41 -10.47 9.73
CA PRO A 112 12.48 -11.46 9.75
C PRO A 112 12.11 -12.76 10.46
N GLU A 113 11.06 -12.80 11.28
CA GLU A 113 10.57 -14.06 11.89
C GLU A 113 9.79 -14.92 10.89
N ALA A 114 9.19 -14.31 9.86
CA ALA A 114 8.29 -14.99 8.93
C ALA A 114 8.90 -15.16 7.53
N PHE A 115 9.77 -14.24 7.10
CA PHE A 115 10.31 -14.18 5.76
C PHE A 115 11.84 -14.28 5.78
N ARG A 116 12.55 -13.20 5.38
CA ARG A 116 14.02 -13.18 5.34
C ARG A 116 14.62 -12.85 6.70
N PRO A 117 15.35 -13.80 7.34
CA PRO A 117 15.91 -13.60 8.68
C PRO A 117 17.05 -12.57 8.71
N ASP A 118 17.67 -12.30 7.56
CA ASP A 118 18.71 -11.28 7.39
C ASP A 118 18.15 -9.87 7.10
N SER A 119 16.82 -9.72 7.01
CA SER A 119 16.19 -8.41 6.79
C SER A 119 16.40 -7.48 7.99
N VAL A 120 16.91 -6.29 7.70
CA VAL A 120 17.05 -5.18 8.66
C VAL A 120 15.98 -4.09 8.48
N LEU A 121 15.13 -4.22 7.45
CA LEU A 121 14.12 -3.21 7.10
C LEU A 121 12.77 -3.44 7.79
N GLY A 122 12.52 -4.70 8.16
CA GLY A 122 11.25 -5.15 8.72
C GLY A 122 11.14 -4.96 10.23
N VAL A 123 10.03 -5.47 10.76
CA VAL A 123 9.74 -5.46 12.20
C VAL A 123 9.51 -6.90 12.65
N PRO A 124 10.37 -7.47 13.52
CA PRO A 124 10.20 -8.82 14.04
C PRO A 124 8.82 -9.01 14.68
N GLY A 125 8.09 -10.04 14.26
CA GLY A 125 6.79 -10.41 14.83
C GLY A 125 5.60 -9.66 14.23
N LEU A 126 5.82 -8.80 13.23
CA LEU A 126 4.77 -8.03 12.58
C LEU A 126 3.68 -8.93 11.96
N MET A 127 4.06 -10.08 11.40
CA MET A 127 3.11 -11.03 10.86
C MET A 127 2.27 -11.72 11.95
N ARG A 128 2.80 -11.89 13.17
CA ARG A 128 1.98 -12.36 14.30
C ARG A 128 0.94 -11.32 14.69
N ALA A 129 1.34 -10.06 14.83
CA ALA A 129 0.44 -8.95 15.14
C ALA A 129 -0.67 -8.76 14.10
N TRP A 130 -0.33 -8.93 12.81
CA TRP A 130 -1.31 -8.88 11.73
C TRP A 130 -2.27 -10.08 11.77
N ARG A 131 -1.75 -11.30 11.94
CA ARG A 131 -2.58 -12.53 12.05
C ARG A 131 -3.51 -12.51 13.27
N SER A 132 -3.11 -11.87 14.37
CA SER A 132 -3.95 -11.69 15.56
C SER A 132 -4.96 -10.54 15.45
N GLY A 133 -5.00 -9.85 14.30
CA GLY A 133 -5.93 -8.75 14.03
C GLY A 133 -5.67 -7.49 14.85
N LYS A 134 -4.45 -7.30 15.38
CA LYS A 134 -4.11 -6.16 16.24
C LYS A 134 -3.65 -4.93 15.46
N VAL A 135 -3.26 -5.13 14.21
CA VAL A 135 -2.80 -4.10 13.26
C VAL A 135 -3.32 -4.44 11.86
N ALA A 136 -3.64 -3.42 11.07
CA ALA A 136 -3.91 -3.58 9.64
C ALA A 136 -2.68 -3.20 8.81
N ILE A 137 -2.44 -3.94 7.72
CA ILE A 137 -1.33 -3.68 6.80
C ILE A 137 -1.91 -3.40 5.41
N ALA A 138 -1.52 -2.27 4.83
CA ALA A 138 -1.93 -1.85 3.49
C ALA A 138 -0.68 -1.65 2.62
N ASN A 139 -0.54 -2.29 1.46
CA ASN A 139 -1.36 -3.39 0.94
C ASN A 139 -1.15 -4.67 1.77
N ALA A 140 -2.17 -5.53 1.80
CA ALA A 140 -2.09 -6.76 2.58
C ALA A 140 -0.93 -7.67 2.10
N PRO A 141 -0.29 -8.41 3.03
CA PRO A 141 0.63 -9.50 2.69
C PRO A 141 -0.05 -10.51 1.74
N GLY A 142 0.66 -10.97 0.72
CA GLY A 142 0.16 -11.91 -0.30
C GLY A 142 -0.60 -11.28 -1.46
N SER A 143 -0.85 -9.97 -1.46
CA SER A 143 -1.57 -9.30 -2.57
C SER A 143 -0.87 -9.43 -3.93
N GLY A 144 0.44 -9.69 -3.94
CA GLY A 144 1.23 -9.86 -5.15
C GLY A 144 0.80 -11.04 -6.03
N VAL A 145 0.15 -12.06 -5.47
CA VAL A 145 -0.38 -13.18 -6.25
C VAL A 145 -1.42 -12.70 -7.27
N ALA A 146 -2.24 -11.70 -6.90
CA ALA A 146 -3.29 -11.19 -7.78
C ALA A 146 -2.75 -10.36 -8.96
N ASP A 147 -1.56 -9.78 -8.81
CA ASP A 147 -0.89 -8.95 -9.84
C ASP A 147 0.21 -9.73 -10.59
N ASP A 148 0.27 -11.05 -10.41
CA ASP A 148 1.21 -11.88 -11.14
C ASP A 148 0.87 -11.89 -12.65
N LYS A 149 1.91 -11.90 -13.49
CA LYS A 149 1.77 -11.84 -14.96
C LYS A 149 0.95 -13.01 -15.53
N VAL A 150 1.00 -14.18 -14.90
CA VAL A 150 0.18 -15.32 -15.32
C VAL A 150 -1.28 -15.08 -14.94
N ILE A 151 -1.52 -14.55 -13.74
CA ILE A 151 -2.86 -14.25 -13.23
C ILE A 151 -3.55 -13.15 -14.03
N TYR A 152 -2.79 -12.19 -14.57
CA TYR A 152 -3.30 -11.15 -15.47
C TYR A 152 -4.20 -11.71 -16.58
N ALA A 153 -3.80 -12.82 -17.21
CA ALA A 153 -4.58 -13.44 -18.30
C ALA A 153 -5.98 -13.90 -17.87
N PHE A 154 -6.19 -14.16 -16.58
CA PHE A 154 -7.44 -14.67 -16.02
C PHE A 154 -8.36 -13.57 -15.47
N VAL A 155 -7.93 -12.31 -15.43
CA VAL A 155 -8.74 -11.18 -14.92
C VAL A 155 -10.13 -11.10 -15.58
N PRO A 156 -10.31 -11.30 -16.90
CA PRO A 156 -11.64 -11.30 -17.52
C PRO A 156 -12.56 -12.40 -16.97
N GLU A 157 -12.02 -13.59 -16.70
CA GLU A 157 -12.78 -14.69 -16.12
C GLU A 157 -13.10 -14.43 -14.65
N MET A 158 -12.20 -13.79 -13.90
CA MET A 158 -12.46 -13.36 -12.52
C MET A 158 -13.63 -12.37 -12.45
N ILE A 159 -13.69 -11.39 -13.35
CA ILE A 159 -14.81 -10.43 -13.39
C ILE A 159 -16.13 -11.16 -13.64
N ARG A 160 -16.17 -12.09 -14.60
CA ARG A 160 -17.37 -12.89 -14.88
C ARG A 160 -17.75 -13.77 -13.70
N TYR A 161 -16.77 -14.38 -13.04
CA TYR A 161 -17.01 -15.29 -11.93
C TYR A 161 -17.48 -14.58 -10.65
N TYR A 162 -16.78 -13.52 -10.21
CA TYR A 162 -17.05 -12.85 -8.95
C TYR A 162 -18.13 -11.78 -9.03
N LEU A 163 -18.22 -11.06 -10.16
CA LEU A 163 -19.17 -9.95 -10.33
C LEU A 163 -20.37 -10.33 -11.20
N ASN A 164 -20.31 -11.47 -11.92
CA ASN A 164 -21.33 -11.86 -12.90
C ASN A 164 -21.57 -10.77 -13.97
N GLU A 165 -20.50 -10.04 -14.31
CA GLU A 165 -20.51 -8.92 -15.24
C GLU A 165 -19.59 -9.19 -16.43
N LYS A 166 -19.83 -8.46 -17.54
CA LYS A 166 -18.89 -8.43 -18.66
C LYS A 166 -17.77 -7.42 -18.35
N PRO A 167 -16.49 -7.78 -18.54
CA PRO A 167 -15.39 -6.82 -18.42
C PRO A 167 -15.63 -5.58 -19.29
N LEU A 168 -15.56 -4.40 -18.67
CA LEU A 168 -15.68 -3.11 -19.38
C LEU A 168 -14.38 -2.72 -20.09
N LEU A 169 -13.24 -3.07 -19.50
CA LEU A 169 -11.92 -2.88 -20.06
C LEU A 169 -11.39 -4.22 -20.53
N GLU A 170 -10.92 -4.26 -21.77
CA GLU A 170 -10.33 -5.46 -22.36
C GLU A 170 -8.87 -5.59 -21.92
N ASN A 171 -8.45 -6.83 -21.67
CA ASN A 171 -7.04 -7.12 -21.45
C ASN A 171 -6.26 -7.01 -22.75
N VAL A 172 -5.00 -6.58 -22.63
CA VAL A 172 -4.06 -6.67 -23.74
C VAL A 172 -3.74 -8.16 -23.99
N PRO A 173 -3.79 -8.65 -25.24
CA PRO A 173 -3.46 -10.03 -25.57
C PRO A 173 -2.10 -10.42 -25.00
N THR A 174 -2.10 -11.38 -24.08
CA THR A 174 -0.90 -11.83 -23.35
C THR A 174 -0.74 -13.33 -23.53
N ILE A 175 0.38 -13.75 -24.11
CA ILE A 175 0.64 -15.16 -24.40
C ILE A 175 1.34 -15.77 -23.18
N CYS A 176 0.66 -16.70 -22.49
CA CYS A 176 1.27 -17.48 -21.43
C CYS A 176 2.13 -18.60 -22.04
N VAL A 177 3.45 -18.35 -22.17
CA VAL A 177 4.40 -19.28 -22.81
C VAL A 177 4.41 -20.66 -22.14
N CYS A 178 4.09 -20.74 -20.84
CA CYS A 178 4.05 -21.98 -20.07
C CYS A 178 2.71 -22.74 -20.15
N ALA A 179 1.59 -22.10 -20.48
CA ALA A 179 0.26 -22.73 -20.52
C ALA A 179 -0.02 -23.49 -21.84
N THR A 180 0.82 -23.29 -22.86
CA THR A 180 0.71 -24.00 -24.15
C THR A 180 0.79 -25.53 -24.03
N ALA A 181 1.26 -26.06 -22.89
CA ALA A 181 1.27 -27.50 -22.60
C ALA A 181 -0.08 -28.06 -22.09
N ILE A 182 -1.06 -27.22 -21.73
CA ILE A 182 -2.33 -27.63 -21.10
C ILE A 182 -3.52 -27.54 -22.09
N GLY A 183 -3.28 -27.19 -23.36
CA GLY A 183 -4.32 -27.19 -24.39
C GLY A 183 -5.36 -26.07 -24.27
N THR A 184 -5.19 -25.15 -23.32
CA THR A 184 -6.03 -23.96 -23.17
C THR A 184 -5.32 -22.80 -23.85
N THR A 185 -5.85 -22.35 -24.99
CA THR A 185 -5.52 -21.02 -25.53
C THR A 185 -5.98 -19.97 -24.53
N CYS A 186 -5.02 -19.21 -23.97
CA CYS A 186 -5.30 -17.96 -23.27
C CYS A 186 -5.79 -16.89 -24.24
#